data_AF-A0A7Y2ZIX5-F1
#
_entry.id   AF-A0A7Y2ZIX5-F1
#
_cell.length_a   1.000
_cell.length_b   1.000
_cell.length_c   1.000
_cell.angle_alpha   90.00
_cell.angle_beta   90.00
_cell.angle_gamma   90.00
#
_symmetry.space_group_name_H-M   'P 1'
#
loop_
_entity.id
_entity.type
_entity.pdbx_description
1 polymer ?
#
loop_
_entity_poly.entity_id
_entity_poly.type
_entity_poly.pdbx_seq_one_letter_code
_entity_poly.pdbx_strand_id
1 'polypeptide(L)'
;MLLLTQLTAPVTLLWLGHGYRNRSPRAKRFFWGGIVGYLAAIAGVTVLLLLPPVFWGSDGGLRWLAIQGAPLVLPATAAAVWSQVGSADRPG
;
A
#
# COMPACT_ATOMS: atom_id res chain seq x y z
N MET A 1 12.85 13.55 6.42
CA MET A 1 11.99 13.23 5.25
C MET A 1 11.50 11.79 5.25
N LEU A 2 12.36 10.78 5.46
CA LEU A 2 11.97 9.35 5.54
C LEU A 2 10.83 9.05 6.54
N LEU A 3 10.88 9.63 7.73
CA LEU A 3 9.86 9.41 8.77
C LEU A 3 8.49 9.97 8.41
N LEU A 4 8.43 11.08 7.67
CA LEU A 4 7.17 11.75 7.35
C LEU A 4 6.35 10.89 6.38
N THR A 5 6.94 10.42 5.28
CA THR A 5 6.25 9.54 4.30
C THR A 5 5.90 8.18 4.88
N GLN A 6 6.76 7.60 5.74
CA GLN A 6 6.48 6.34 6.41
C GLN A 6 5.38 6.43 7.47
N LEU A 7 5.19 7.60 8.09
CA LEU A 7 4.14 7.80 9.08
C LEU A 7 2.80 8.20 8.44
N THR A 8 2.81 8.81 7.25
CA THR A 8 1.54 9.21 6.59
C THR A 8 0.63 8.02 6.37
N ALA A 9 1.17 6.90 5.87
CA ALA A 9 0.39 5.69 5.58
C ALA A 9 -0.22 5.03 6.84
N PRO A 10 0.52 4.73 7.92
CA PRO A 10 -0.07 4.17 9.13
C PRO A 10 -1.00 5.16 9.83
N VAL A 11 -0.73 6.47 9.82
CA VAL A 11 -1.63 7.48 10.42
C VAL A 11 -2.93 7.59 9.62
N THR A 12 -2.87 7.61 8.28
CA THR A 12 -4.07 7.59 7.43
C THR A 12 -4.82 6.27 7.57
N LEU A 13 -4.14 5.13 7.67
CA LEU A 13 -4.76 3.83 7.96
C LEU A 13 -5.40 3.80 9.35
N LEU A 14 -4.80 4.38 10.38
CA LEU A 14 -5.39 4.44 11.72
C LEU A 14 -6.65 5.32 11.73
N TRP A 15 -6.56 6.47 11.07
CA TRP A 15 -7.66 7.41 10.94
C TRP A 15 -8.81 6.83 10.11
N LEU A 16 -8.51 6.17 8.98
CA LEU A 16 -9.48 5.40 8.21
C LEU A 16 -10.09 4.27 9.06
N GLY A 17 -9.28 3.48 9.76
CA GLY A 17 -9.77 2.38 10.60
C GLY A 17 -10.78 2.85 11.66
N HIS A 18 -10.51 4.01 12.27
CA HIS A 18 -11.43 4.64 13.22
C HIS A 18 -12.73 5.10 12.54
N GLY A 19 -12.64 5.77 11.38
CA GLY A 19 -13.80 6.24 10.61
C GLY A 19 -14.63 5.11 10.00
N TYR A 20 -14.04 3.94 9.74
CA TYR A 20 -14.68 2.82 9.05
C TYR A 20 -15.40 1.84 9.99
N ARG A 21 -15.34 2.05 11.31
CA ARG A 21 -15.98 1.20 12.33
C ARG A 21 -17.48 0.99 12.06
N ASN A 22 -18.19 2.02 11.57
CA ASN A 22 -19.62 2.00 11.22
C ASN A 22 -19.95 2.15 9.72
N ARG A 23 -18.98 1.99 8.80
CA ARG A 23 -19.21 2.19 7.35
C ARG A 23 -19.57 0.90 6.61
N SER A 24 -20.07 1.07 5.38
CA SER A 24 -20.58 -0.01 4.51
C SER A 24 -19.56 -1.12 4.23
N PRO A 25 -20.00 -2.36 3.91
CA PRO A 25 -19.10 -3.49 3.66
C PRO A 25 -18.05 -3.24 2.58
N ARG A 26 -18.39 -2.45 1.55
CA ARG A 26 -17.48 -2.07 0.47
C ARG A 26 -16.34 -1.20 0.96
N ALA A 27 -16.64 -0.31 1.89
CA ALA A 27 -15.67 0.57 2.53
C ALA A 27 -14.68 -0.28 3.36
N LYS A 28 -15.17 -1.22 4.16
CA LYS A 28 -14.33 -2.14 4.94
C LYS A 28 -13.41 -2.99 4.04
N ARG A 29 -13.90 -3.47 2.90
CA ARG A 29 -13.10 -4.20 1.90
C ARG A 29 -11.98 -3.35 1.29
N PHE A 30 -12.28 -2.10 0.93
CA PHE A 30 -11.27 -1.16 0.43
C PHE A 30 -10.16 -0.92 1.47
N PHE A 31 -10.55 -0.73 2.74
CA PHE A 31 -9.61 -0.53 3.85
C PHE A 31 -8.66 -1.72 4.03
N TRP A 32 -9.21 -2.95 4.11
CA TRP A 32 -8.40 -4.15 4.26
C TRP A 32 -7.49 -4.42 3.06
N GLY A 33 -7.97 -4.16 1.83
CA GLY A 33 -7.12 -4.21 0.63
C GLY A 33 -5.95 -3.24 0.72
N GLY A 34 -6.18 -2.02 1.24
CA GLY A 34 -5.12 -1.03 1.48
C GLY A 34 -4.08 -1.49 2.51
N ILE A 35 -4.52 -2.09 3.62
CA ILE A 35 -3.60 -2.65 4.63
C ILE A 35 -2.72 -3.74 4.01
N VAL A 36 -3.33 -4.70 3.31
CA VAL A 36 -2.60 -5.82 2.70
C VAL A 36 -1.59 -5.31 1.67
N GLY A 37 -2.00 -4.36 0.81
CA GLY A 37 -1.10 -3.73 -0.16
C GLY A 37 0.06 -2.97 0.49
N TYR A 38 -0.19 -2.29 1.61
CA TYR A 38 0.85 -1.59 2.36
C TYR A 38 1.86 -2.55 3.00
N LEU A 39 1.40 -3.64 3.62
CA LEU A 39 2.28 -4.66 4.18
C LEU A 39 3.14 -5.32 3.10
N ALA A 40 2.56 -5.65 1.95
CA ALA A 40 3.29 -6.18 0.80
C ALA A 40 4.34 -5.18 0.29
N ALA A 41 4.00 -3.89 0.25
CA ALA A 41 4.94 -2.85 -0.13
C ALA A 41 6.13 -2.75 0.82
N ILE A 42 5.90 -2.77 2.14
CA ILE A 42 6.96 -2.74 3.15
C ILE A 42 7.87 -3.96 3.01
N ALA A 43 7.30 -5.16 2.84
CA ALA A 43 8.08 -6.37 2.61
C ALA A 43 8.94 -6.26 1.35
N GLY A 44 8.36 -5.81 0.23
CA GLY A 44 9.08 -5.60 -1.03
C GLY A 44 10.20 -4.58 -0.90
N VAL A 45 9.93 -3.43 -0.27
CA VAL A 45 10.95 -2.39 0.00
C VAL A 45 12.06 -2.93 0.90
N THR A 46 11.74 -3.76 1.89
CA THR A 46 12.73 -4.39 2.76
C THR A 46 13.68 -5.29 1.96
N VAL A 47 13.14 -6.10 1.05
CA VAL A 47 13.95 -6.93 0.14
C VAL A 47 14.81 -6.06 -0.78
N LEU A 48 14.23 -5.00 -1.35
CA LEU A 48 14.95 -4.04 -2.21
C LEU A 48 16.10 -3.35 -1.44
N LEU A 49 15.91 -3.00 -0.18
CA LEU A 49 16.98 -2.39 0.62
C LEU A 49 18.18 -3.32 0.84
N LEU A 50 17.98 -4.64 0.79
CA LEU A 50 19.04 -5.64 0.90
C LEU A 50 19.79 -5.90 -0.41
N LEU A 51 19.25 -5.43 -1.56
CA LEU A 51 19.90 -5.60 -2.85
C LEU A 51 21.17 -4.74 -2.97
N PRO A 52 22.32 -5.34 -3.34
CA PRO A 52 23.57 -4.62 -3.52
C PRO A 52 23.48 -3.47 -4.54
N PRO A 53 24.30 -2.42 -4.42
CA PRO A 53 24.30 -1.27 -5.33
C PRO A 53 24.42 -1.61 -6.83
N VAL A 54 25.09 -2.72 -7.17
CA VAL A 54 25.28 -3.18 -8.57
C VAL A 54 23.95 -3.42 -9.30
N PHE A 55 22.86 -3.70 -8.58
CA PHE A 55 21.54 -3.95 -9.17
C PHE A 55 20.74 -2.68 -9.49
N TRP A 56 21.20 -1.50 -9.07
CA TRP A 56 20.39 -0.28 -9.09
C TRP A 56 20.76 0.73 -10.18
N GLY A 57 21.81 0.45 -10.94
CA GLY A 57 22.40 1.41 -11.88
C GLY A 57 23.09 2.58 -11.17
N SER A 58 23.85 3.37 -11.92
CA SER A 58 24.64 4.51 -11.40
C SER A 58 23.79 5.67 -10.87
N ASP A 59 22.57 5.80 -11.37
CA ASP A 59 21.79 7.03 -11.26
C ASP A 59 20.82 6.99 -10.05
N GLY A 60 20.60 5.81 -9.47
CA GLY A 60 19.79 5.61 -8.26
C GLY A 60 18.30 5.96 -8.38
N GLY A 61 17.83 6.48 -9.52
CA GLY A 61 16.45 6.93 -9.73
C GLY A 61 15.43 5.81 -9.62
N LEU A 62 15.69 4.66 -10.24
CA LEU A 62 14.84 3.46 -10.13
C LEU A 62 14.77 2.95 -8.69
N ARG A 63 15.88 2.98 -7.97
CA ARG A 63 15.94 2.63 -6.54
C ARG A 63 15.08 3.54 -5.70
N TRP A 64 15.18 4.85 -5.94
CA TRP A 64 14.36 5.83 -5.24
C TRP A 64 12.87 5.63 -5.53
N LEU A 65 12.48 5.45 -6.79
CA LEU A 65 11.08 5.20 -7.17
C LEU A 65 10.54 3.90 -6.57
N ALA A 66 11.32 2.83 -6.59
CA ALA A 66 10.91 1.55 -6.02
C ALA A 66 10.74 1.64 -4.49
N ILE A 67 11.67 2.28 -3.79
CA ILE A 67 11.65 2.37 -2.32
C ILE A 67 10.60 3.37 -1.83
N GLN A 68 10.45 4.52 -2.50
CA GLN A 68 9.58 5.61 -2.06
C GLN A 68 8.19 5.57 -2.68
N GLY A 69 8.07 5.08 -3.91
CA GLY A 69 6.80 4.99 -4.64
C GLY A 69 5.98 3.77 -4.29
N ALA A 70 6.61 2.61 -4.04
CA ALA A 70 5.88 1.37 -3.75
C ALA A 70 4.97 1.47 -2.51
N PRO A 71 5.38 2.09 -1.39
CA PRO A 71 4.52 2.26 -0.21
C PRO A 71 3.32 3.19 -0.43
N LEU A 72 3.25 3.92 -1.55
CA LEU A 72 2.12 4.79 -1.91
C LEU A 72 1.20 4.13 -2.95
N VAL A 73 1.80 3.52 -3.97
CA VAL A 73 1.05 2.97 -5.11
C VAL A 73 0.41 1.62 -4.78
N LEU A 74 1.15 0.71 -4.15
CA LEU A 74 0.66 -0.65 -3.85
C LEU A 74 -0.54 -0.70 -2.90
N PRO A 75 -0.62 0.10 -1.81
CA PRO A 75 -1.82 0.15 -1.00
C PRO A 75 -3.03 0.66 -1.79
N ALA A 76 -2.85 1.70 -2.61
CA ALA A 76 -3.93 2.30 -3.38
C ALA A 76 -4.48 1.33 -4.44
N THR A 77 -3.59 0.63 -5.16
CA THR A 77 -3.99 -0.36 -6.17
C THR A 77 -4.62 -1.60 -5.52
N ALA A 78 -4.04 -2.11 -4.43
CA ALA A 78 -4.61 -3.24 -3.70
C ALA A 78 -6.00 -2.91 -3.12
N ALA A 79 -6.17 -1.72 -2.54
CA ALA A 79 -7.46 -1.24 -2.06
C ALA A 79 -8.51 -1.17 -3.18
N ALA A 80 -8.12 -0.65 -4.35
CA ALA A 80 -8.98 -0.56 -5.53
C ALA A 80 -9.42 -1.95 -6.02
N VAL A 81 -8.48 -2.88 -6.20
CA VAL A 81 -8.75 -4.26 -6.65
C VAL A 81 -9.66 -4.98 -5.65
N TRP A 82 -9.35 -4.92 -4.36
CA TRP A 82 -10.12 -5.62 -3.32
C TRP A 82 -11.56 -5.10 -3.20
N SER A 83 -11.78 -3.83 -3.53
CA SER A 83 -13.11 -3.24 -3.56
C SER A 83 -14.00 -3.74 -4.71
N GLN A 84 -13.39 -4.33 -5.74
CA GLN A 84 -14.07 -4.89 -6.92
C GLN A 84 -14.35 -6.39 -6.79
N VAL A 85 -13.51 -7.14 -6.08
CA VAL A 85 -13.66 -8.60 -5.90
C VAL A 85 -15.03 -8.95 -5.30
N GLY A 86 -15.55 -8.14 -4.40
CA GLY A 86 -16.82 -8.40 -3.74
C GLY A 86 -18.09 -7.92 -4.46
N SER A 87 -17.98 -7.39 -5.68
CA SER A 87 -19.13 -7.05 -6.54
C SER A 87 -19.51 -8.18 -7.52
N ALA A 88 -18.66 -9.20 -7.67
CA ALA A 88 -18.89 -10.32 -8.58
C ALA A 88 -19.91 -11.35 -8.04
N ASP A 89 -20.15 -11.39 -6.73
CA ASP A 89 -20.97 -12.42 -6.07
C ASP A 89 -22.48 -12.09 -5.95
N ARG A 90 -23.01 -11.13 -6.72
CA ARG A 90 -24.46 -10.87 -6.75
C ARG A 90 -25.09 -11.51 -7.99
N PRO A 91 -25.68 -12.72 -7.88
CA PRO A 91 -26.61 -13.17 -8.90
C PRO A 91 -27.81 -12.22 -8.88
N GLY A 92 -28.08 -11.60 -10.04
CA GLY A 92 -29.29 -10.82 -10.29
C GLY A 92 -30.51 -11.72 -10.48
#